data_AF-A0A1V5KVV6-F1
#
_entry.id   AF-A0A1V5KVV6-F1
#
_cell.length_a   1.000
_cell.length_b   1.000
_cell.length_c   1.000
_cell.angle_alpha   90.00
_cell.angle_beta   90.00
_cell.angle_gamma   90.00
#
_symmetry.space_group_name_H-M   'P 1'
#
loop_
_entity.id
_entity.type
_entity.pdbx_description
1 polymer ?
#
loop_
_entity_poly.entity_id
_entity_poly.type
_entity_poly.pdbx_seq_one_letter_code
_entity_poly.pdbx_strand_id
1 'polypeptide(L)' 'MILIVVDGRQADWSSGVTLERLQVKLAELGVKEGYNLDGGGSSTFVFRGEVLNRPSGGRQRPVVTNIVIMP' A
#
# COMPACT_ATOMS: atom_id res chain seq x y z
N MET A 1 -1.39 -12.21 -9.33
CA MET A 1 -1.09 -10.78 -9.11
C MET A 1 -1.09 -10.51 -7.62
N ILE A 2 -0.11 -9.76 -7.11
CA ILE A 2 -0.06 -9.35 -5.70
C ILE A 2 -0.08 -7.82 -5.66
N LEU A 3 -1.00 -7.25 -4.87
CA LEU A 3 -1.00 -5.84 -4.50
C LEU A 3 -0.68 -5.75 -3.01
N ILE A 4 0.33 -4.98 -2.65
CA ILE A 4 0.75 -4.77 -1.26
C ILE A 4 0.58 -3.30 -0.93
N VAL A 5 -0.12 -3.02 0.17
CA VAL A 5 -0.23 -1.69 0.76
C VAL A 5 0.36 -1.75 2.16
N VAL A 6 1.26 -0.83 2.46
CA VAL A 6 1.88 -0.71 3.79
C VAL A 6 1.55 0.65 4.35
N ASP A 7 0.90 0.67 5.52
CA ASP A 7 0.66 1.90 6.27
C ASP A 7 1.98 2.48 6.76
N GLY A 8 2.01 3.79 7.02
CA GLY A 8 3.22 4.43 7.52
C GLY A 8 2.95 5.74 8.24
N ARG A 9 4.03 6.32 8.78
CA ARG A 9 4.05 7.60 9.51
C ARG A 9 3.13 7.68 10.73
N GLN A 10 2.86 6.54 11.38
CA GLN A 10 1.99 6.45 12.56
C GLN A 10 2.74 5.70 13.65
N ALA A 11 3.26 6.43 14.65
CA ALA A 11 4.16 5.88 15.66
C ALA A 11 3.54 4.76 16.51
N ASP A 12 2.21 4.79 16.68
CA ASP A 12 1.40 3.84 17.42
C ASP A 12 0.93 2.63 16.58
N TRP A 13 1.17 2.62 15.27
CA TRP A 13 0.58 1.65 14.33
C TRP A 13 1.58 1.11 13.32
N SER A 14 2.16 1.98 12.50
CA SER A 14 3.14 1.60 11.48
C SER A 14 4.08 2.76 11.17
N SER A 15 5.37 2.52 11.32
CA SER A 15 6.43 3.42 10.86
C SER A 15 6.58 3.43 9.34
N GLY A 16 5.98 2.45 8.65
CA GLY A 16 6.20 2.20 7.23
C GLY A 16 7.31 1.19 7.00
N VAL A 17 7.75 1.10 5.76
CA VAL A 17 8.77 0.15 5.32
C VAL A 17 9.64 0.81 4.27
N THR A 18 10.92 0.46 4.25
CA THR A 18 11.82 0.91 3.18
C THR A 18 11.58 0.07 1.91
N LEU A 19 12.02 0.58 0.76
CA LEU A 19 11.88 -0.16 -0.50
C LEU A 19 12.69 -1.47 -0.47
N GLU A 20 13.87 -1.47 0.16
CA GLU A 20 14.71 -2.66 0.29
C GLU A 20 14.01 -3.75 1.09
N ARG A 21 13.32 -3.37 2.17
CA ARG A 21 12.58 -4.35 2.99
C ARG A 21 11.33 -4.85 2.25
N LEU A 22 10.69 -4.01 1.43
CA LEU A 22 9.62 -4.45 0.53
C LEU A 22 10.14 -5.41 -0.54
N GLN A 23 11.31 -5.17 -1.13
CA GLN A 23 11.92 -6.06 -2.12
C GLN A 23 12.17 -7.45 -1.53
N VAL A 24 12.74 -7.53 -0.32
CA VAL A 24 12.90 -8.80 0.40
C VAL A 24 11.54 -9.46 0.61
N LYS A 25 10.51 -8.69 1.01
CA LYS A 25 9.18 -9.24 1.22
C LYS A 25 8.54 -9.79 -0.06
N LEU A 26 8.72 -9.10 -1.18
CA LEU A 26 8.25 -9.54 -2.49
C LEU A 26 8.95 -10.85 -2.90
N ALA A 27 10.27 -10.96 -2.70
CA ALA A 27 11.01 -12.18 -2.96
C ALA A 27 10.53 -13.37 -2.09
N GLU A 28 10.30 -13.14 -0.79
CA GLU A 28 9.72 -14.14 0.12
C GLU A 28 8.34 -14.65 -0.35
N LEU A 29 7.55 -13.79 -0.99
CA LEU A 29 6.23 -14.12 -1.55
C LEU A 29 6.31 -14.76 -2.95
N GLY A 30 7.51 -15.01 -3.48
CA GLY A 30 7.72 -15.60 -4.81
C GLY A 30 7.44 -14.64 -5.97
N VAL A 31 7.40 -13.32 -5.72
CA VAL A 31 7.22 -12.32 -6.77
C VAL A 31 8.49 -12.22 -7.61
N LYS A 32 8.37 -12.47 -8.92
CA LYS A 32 9.48 -12.34 -9.88
C LYS A 32 9.68 -10.90 -10.36
N GLU A 33 8.58 -10.18 -10.56
CA GLU A 33 8.56 -8.81 -11.07
C GLU A 33 7.63 -7.96 -10.20
N GLY A 34 8.13 -6.79 -9.76
CA GLY A 34 7.38 -5.89 -8.91
C GLY A 34 7.72 -4.44 -9.22
N TYR A 35 6.71 -3.57 -9.16
CA TYR A 35 6.85 -2.13 -9.36
C TYR A 35 6.36 -1.41 -8.12
N ASN A 36 7.09 -0.37 -7.70
CA ASN A 36 6.59 0.54 -6.68
C ASN A 36 5.61 1.54 -7.31
N LEU A 37 4.52 1.83 -6.59
CA LEU A 37 3.53 2.83 -6.98
C LEU A 37 3.65 4.07 -6.08
N ASP A 38 2.76 5.04 -6.28
CA ASP A 38 2.67 6.18 -5.36
C ASP A 38 2.33 5.71 -3.95
N GLY A 39 2.97 6.33 -2.96
CA GLY A 39 3.00 5.87 -1.58
C GLY A 39 2.57 6.92 -0.56
N GLY A 40 2.92 6.68 0.71
CA GLY A 40 2.71 7.65 1.77
C GLY A 40 1.24 7.97 2.01
N GLY A 41 0.84 9.22 1.79
CA GLY A 41 -0.56 9.64 2.00
C GLY A 41 -1.50 9.18 0.89
N SER A 42 -0.97 8.73 -0.25
CA SER A 42 -1.74 8.22 -1.37
C SER A 42 -2.10 6.73 -1.22
N SER A 43 -1.35 5.98 -0.40
CA SER A 43 -1.58 4.56 -0.16
C SER A 43 -2.95 4.32 0.49
N THR A 44 -3.87 3.75 -0.29
CA THR A 44 -5.22 3.43 0.16
C THR A 44 -5.66 2.09 -0.42
N PHE A 45 -6.08 1.16 0.43
CA PHE A 45 -6.66 -0.13 0.05
C PHE A 45 -8.15 -0.15 0.38
N VAL A 46 -8.98 -0.31 -0.66
CA VAL A 46 -10.44 -0.34 -0.53
C VAL A 46 -10.95 -1.71 -0.94
N PHE A 47 -11.77 -2.32 -0.09
CA PHE A 47 -12.44 -3.58 -0.39
C PHE A 47 -13.92 -3.45 -0.06
N ARG A 48 -14.79 -3.72 -1.05
CA ARG A 48 -16.26 -3.63 -0.90
C ARG A 48 -16.76 -2.31 -0.32
N GLY A 49 -16.13 -1.20 -0.71
CA GLY A 49 -16.49 0.15 -0.26
C GLY A 49 -15.86 0.57 1.07
N GLU A 50 -15.13 -0.32 1.74
CA GLU A 50 -14.47 -0.04 3.02
C GLU A 50 -12.97 0.17 2.85
N VAL A 51 -12.43 1.16 3.56
CA VAL A 51 -10.98 1.38 3.65
C VAL A 51 -10.41 0.42 4.69
N LEU A 52 -9.54 -0.49 4.25
CA LEU A 52 -8.99 -1.52 5.11
C LEU A 52 -7.65 -1.15 5.75
N ASN A 53 -6.94 -0.16 5.20
CA ASN A 53 -5.68 0.35 5.75
C ASN A 53 -5.90 1.67 6.50
N ARG A 54 -4.85 2.20 7.14
CA ARG A 54 -4.90 3.48 7.86
C ARG A 54 -4.10 4.55 7.11
N PRO A 55 -4.75 5.41 6.29
CA PRO A 55 -4.07 6.44 5.53
C PRO A 55 -3.22 7.34 6.43
N SER A 56 -1.96 7.58 6.03
CA SER A 56 -0.99 8.30 6.87
C SER A 56 -1.37 9.74 7.21
N GLY A 57 -2.29 10.37 6.46
CA GLY A 57 -2.85 11.69 6.76
C GLY A 57 -4.13 11.69 7.61
N GLY A 58 -4.51 10.54 8.18
CA GLY A 58 -5.74 10.35 8.96
C GLY A 58 -7.03 10.23 8.12
N ARG A 59 -6.94 10.51 6.81
CA ARG A 59 -8.04 10.36 5.83
C ARG A 59 -7.46 9.98 4.46
N GLN A 60 -8.31 9.42 3.59
CA GLN A 60 -7.95 9.16 2.20
C GLN A 60 -7.54 10.47 1.50
N ARG A 61 -6.47 10.39 0.71
CA ARG A 61 -6.04 11.50 -0.16
C ARG A 61 -6.66 11.32 -1.55
N PRO A 62 -7.25 12.37 -2.16
CA PRO A 62 -7.63 12.33 -3.56
C PRO A 62 -6.41 12.07 -4.45
N VAL A 63 -6.51 11.08 -5.33
CA VAL A 63 -5.47 10.74 -6.31
C VAL A 63 -6.09 10.71 -7.69
N VAL A 64 -5.27 10.90 -8.73
CA VAL A 64 -5.75 11.03 -10.12
C VAL A 64 -6.08 9.68 -10.74
N THR A 65 -5.35 8.63 -10.36
CA THR A 65 -5.49 7.28 -10.93
C THR A 65 -5.47 6.21 -9.84
N ASN A 66 -6.14 5.09 -10.12
CA ASN A 66 -6.26 3.95 -9.21
C ASN A 66 -6.19 2.64 -10.01
N ILE A 67 -5.82 1.56 -9.33
CA ILE A 67 -5.94 0.19 -9.86
C ILE A 67 -7.20 -0.42 -9.24
N VAL A 68 -8.11 -0.90 -10.08
CA VAL A 68 -9.38 -1.52 -9.66
C VAL A 68 -9.42 -2.95 -10.17
N ILE A 69 -9.73 -3.89 -9.27
CA ILE A 69 -9.95 -5.30 -9.62
C ILE A 69 -11.45 -5.53 -9.70
N MET A 70 -11.93 -5.82 -10.91
CA MET A 70 -13.32 -6.12 -11.18
C MET A 70 -13.52 -7.65 -11.20
N PRO A 71 -14.76 -8.13 -10.98
CA PRO A 71 -15.12 -9.53 -11.17
C PRO A 71 -14.79 -10.07 -12.56
#